data_AF-A0A966BNL6-F1
#
_entry.id   AF-A0A966BNL6-F1
#
_cell.length_a   1.000
_cell.length_b   1.000
_cell.length_c   1.000
_cell.angle_alpha   90.00
_cell.angle_beta   90.00
_cell.angle_gamma   90.00
#
_symmetry.space_group_name_H-M   'P 1'
#
loop_
_entity.id
_entity.type
_entity.pdbx_description
1 polymer ?
#
loop_
_entity_poly.entity_id
_entity_poly.type
_entity_poly.pdbx_seq_one_letter_code
_entity_poly.pdbx_strand_id
1 'polypeptide(L)'
;MRVREKPELTLRTRALQYLARREYSRAELRGKLLAQLQKQSMPPDDGGFEQLADDAPSSDWEVSLHELDALLDDLIERGWLSDRRAATQLLHARRGRFGTQRITHELRQKGIPL
;
A
#
# COMPACT_ATOMS: atom_id res chain seq x y z
N MET A 1 -21.59 24.71 -5.82
CA MET A 1 -22.01 23.58 -4.95
C MET A 1 -20.93 22.51 -5.02
N ARG A 2 -20.17 22.26 -3.95
CA ARG A 2 -19.27 21.10 -3.88
C ARG A 2 -20.03 19.98 -3.21
N VAL A 3 -20.29 18.90 -3.93
CA VAL A 3 -20.90 17.68 -3.37
C VAL A 3 -19.97 17.20 -2.27
N ARG A 4 -20.42 17.27 -1.01
CA ARG A 4 -19.75 16.56 0.09
C ARG A 4 -20.12 15.10 -0.11
N GLU A 5 -19.34 14.40 -0.92
CA GLU A 5 -19.42 12.95 -0.97
C GLU A 5 -19.19 12.41 0.44
N LYS A 6 -20.10 11.54 0.89
CA LYS A 6 -20.02 10.87 2.19
C LYS A 6 -18.62 10.23 2.32
N PRO A 7 -18.03 10.15 3.52
CA PRO A 7 -16.67 9.66 3.67
C PRO A 7 -16.66 8.13 3.55
N GLU A 8 -16.88 7.62 2.34
CA GLU A 8 -16.20 6.42 1.87
C GLU A 8 -14.74 6.63 2.28
N LEU A 9 -14.29 5.88 3.29
CA LEU A 9 -13.05 6.16 4.02
C LEU A 9 -11.89 6.34 3.04
N THR A 10 -11.45 7.59 2.85
CA THR A 10 -10.42 7.96 1.88
C THR A 10 -9.14 7.15 2.11
N LEU A 11 -8.35 6.92 1.06
CA LEU A 11 -7.06 6.22 1.14
C LEU A 11 -6.18 6.79 2.28
N ARG A 12 -6.19 8.12 2.43
CA ARG A 12 -5.49 8.81 3.54
C ARG A 12 -6.00 8.38 4.91
N THR A 13 -7.32 8.41 5.13
CA THR A 13 -7.90 8.00 6.42
C THR A 13 -7.58 6.54 6.73
N ARG A 14 -7.63 5.66 5.72
CA ARG A 14 -7.25 4.24 5.86
C ARG A 14 -5.78 4.06 6.20
N ALA A 15 -4.90 4.80 5.54
CA ALA A 15 -3.47 4.77 5.82
C ALA A 15 -3.19 5.15 7.28
N LEU A 16 -3.83 6.23 7.76
CA LEU A 16 -3.72 6.66 9.16
C LEU A 16 -4.24 5.61 10.15
N GLN A 17 -5.37 4.96 9.85
CA GLN A 17 -5.88 3.86 10.67
C GLN A 17 -4.93 2.66 10.75
N TYR A 18 -4.15 2.39 9.71
CA TYR A 18 -3.10 1.38 9.78
C TYR A 18 -1.95 1.88 10.65
N LEU A 19 -1.37 3.04 10.33
CA LEU A 19 -0.20 3.59 11.02
C LEU A 19 -0.44 3.81 12.52
N ALA A 20 -1.67 4.11 12.94
CA ALA A 20 -2.02 4.22 14.36
C ALA A 20 -1.84 2.91 15.15
N ARG A 21 -1.78 1.75 14.50
CA ARG A 21 -1.71 0.43 15.16
C ARG A 21 -0.28 -0.10 15.30
N ARG A 22 0.60 0.17 14.33
CA ARG A 22 2.01 -0.27 14.31
C ARG A 22 2.77 0.39 13.18
N GLU A 23 4.10 0.22 13.18
CA GLU A 23 4.93 0.56 12.03
C GLU A 23 4.66 -0.40 10.86
N TYR A 24 4.59 0.17 9.65
CA TYR A 24 4.43 -0.54 8.39
C TYR A 24 5.59 -0.18 7.46
N SER A 25 6.00 -1.11 6.61
CA SER A 25 6.80 -0.76 5.43
C SER A 25 5.90 -0.15 4.36
N ARG A 26 6.51 0.57 3.41
CA ARG A 26 5.82 1.10 2.24
C ARG A 26 5.10 -0.01 1.49
N ALA A 27 5.80 -1.11 1.19
CA ALA A 27 5.22 -2.22 0.45
C ALA A 27 4.06 -2.90 1.22
N GLU A 28 4.18 -3.05 2.54
CA GLU A 28 3.10 -3.62 3.34
C GLU A 28 1.86 -2.70 3.37
N LEU A 29 2.06 -1.39 3.56
CA LEU A 29 0.96 -0.44 3.57
C LEU A 29 0.29 -0.33 2.19
N ARG A 30 1.08 -0.30 1.11
CA ARG A 30 0.59 -0.32 -0.28
C ARG A 30 -0.30 -1.52 -0.55
N GLY A 31 0.19 -2.72 -0.22
CA GLY A 31 -0.58 -3.96 -0.42
C GLY A 31 -1.90 -3.97 0.37
N LYS A 32 -1.91 -3.43 1.59
CA LYS A 32 -3.13 -3.30 2.39
C LYS A 32 -4.14 -2.33 1.79
N LEU A 33 -3.69 -1.18 1.29
CA LEU A 33 -4.55 -0.17 0.69
C LEU A 33 -5.09 -0.64 -0.68
N LEU A 34 -4.27 -1.28 -1.50
CA LEU A 34 -4.69 -1.87 -2.78
C LEU A 34 -5.77 -2.94 -2.58
N ALA A 35 -5.61 -3.82 -1.59
CA ALA A 35 -6.63 -4.81 -1.26
C ALA A 35 -7.96 -4.20 -0.76
N GLN A 36 -7.95 -2.95 -0.26
CA GLN A 36 -9.18 -2.22 0.08
C GLN A 36 -9.82 -1.62 -1.17
N LEU A 37 -9.01 -1.05 -2.07
CA LEU A 37 -9.49 -0.51 -3.34
C LEU A 37 -10.19 -1.60 -4.16
N GLN A 38 -9.59 -2.79 -4.29
CA GLN A 38 -10.21 -3.95 -4.96
C GLN A 38 -11.52 -4.39 -4.32
N LYS A 39 -11.68 -4.25 -3.00
CA LYS A 39 -12.92 -4.59 -2.29
C LYS A 39 -14.02 -3.56 -2.48
N GLN A 40 -13.64 -2.29 -2.63
CA GLN A 40 -14.56 -1.20 -2.95
C GLN A 40 -14.90 -1.14 -4.44
N SER A 41 -14.03 -1.67 -5.31
CA SER A 41 -14.15 -1.55 -6.76
C SER A 41 -13.74 -2.86 -7.44
N MET A 42 -14.72 -3.72 -7.73
CA MET A 42 -14.67 -4.71 -8.82
C MET A 42 -16.10 -5.23 -9.12
N PRO A 43 -16.73 -4.85 -10.25
CA PRO A 43 -17.76 -5.66 -10.90
C PRO A 43 -17.13 -6.93 -11.50
N PRO A 44 -17.92 -7.98 -11.81
CA PRO A 44 -17.39 -9.24 -12.33
C PRO A 44 -16.84 -9.06 -13.73
N ASP A 45 -15.65 -9.61 -13.95
CA ASP A 45 -15.06 -10.03 -15.22
C ASP A 45 -16.06 -10.09 -16.38
N ASP A 46 -16.21 -8.99 -17.13
CA ASP A 46 -16.73 -9.01 -18.49
C ASP A 46 -15.54 -9.08 -19.44
N GLY A 47 -15.08 -10.31 -19.66
CA GLY A 47 -13.99 -10.63 -20.57
C GLY A 47 -14.09 -9.83 -21.88
N GLY A 48 -13.08 -8.98 -22.10
CA GLY A 48 -13.01 -8.08 -23.25
C GLY A 48 -11.56 -7.77 -23.57
N PHE A 49 -10.98 -8.64 -24.38
CA PHE A 49 -9.69 -8.57 -25.05
C PHE A 49 -9.31 -7.13 -25.46
N GLU A 50 -8.39 -6.51 -24.74
CA GLU A 50 -7.78 -5.25 -25.17
C GLU A 50 -6.69 -5.59 -26.21
N GLN A 51 -7.16 -5.85 -27.42
CA GLN A 51 -6.35 -6.03 -28.60
C GLN A 51 -5.85 -4.67 -29.08
N LEU A 52 -4.53 -4.44 -28.92
CA LEU A 52 -3.67 -3.49 -29.64
C LEU A 52 -4.31 -2.14 -30.02
N ALA A 53 -4.19 -1.15 -29.14
CA ALA A 53 -4.25 0.27 -29.52
C ALA A 53 -3.04 1.00 -28.91
N ASP A 54 -2.15 1.49 -29.77
CA ASP A 54 -0.89 2.18 -29.41
C ASP A 54 -1.06 3.55 -28.71
N ASP A 55 -2.27 3.97 -28.31
CA ASP A 55 -2.52 5.32 -27.75
C ASP A 55 -3.77 5.40 -26.84
N ALA A 56 -4.15 4.31 -26.15
CA ALA A 56 -5.28 4.34 -25.22
C ALA A 56 -4.78 4.46 -23.76
N PRO A 57 -5.18 5.49 -23.01
CA PRO A 57 -5.00 5.46 -21.57
C PRO A 57 -6.08 4.52 -21.02
N SER A 58 -5.72 3.32 -20.57
CA SER A 58 -6.61 2.45 -19.79
C SER A 58 -6.75 3.08 -18.39
N SER A 59 -7.57 4.13 -18.30
CA SER A 59 -7.20 5.37 -17.59
C SER A 59 -7.61 5.49 -16.11
N ASP A 60 -8.54 4.70 -15.58
CA ASP A 60 -9.10 5.00 -14.24
C ASP A 60 -8.39 4.29 -13.09
N TRP A 61 -7.95 3.05 -13.32
CA TRP A 61 -7.22 2.27 -12.32
C TRP A 61 -5.76 2.72 -12.21
N GLU A 62 -5.17 3.19 -13.30
CA GLU A 62 -3.80 3.70 -13.32
C GLU A 62 -3.69 5.02 -12.53
N VAL A 63 -4.66 5.92 -12.68
CA VAL A 63 -4.75 7.15 -11.86
C VAL A 63 -4.89 6.83 -10.38
N SER A 64 -5.75 5.88 -10.01
CA SER A 64 -5.95 5.48 -8.61
C SER A 64 -4.69 4.85 -7.99
N LEU A 65 -3.91 4.09 -8.78
CA LEU A 65 -2.62 3.57 -8.34
C LEU A 65 -1.58 4.68 -8.16
N HIS A 66 -1.54 5.65 -9.08
CA HIS A 66 -0.67 6.81 -8.97
C HIS A 66 -1.01 7.67 -7.74
N GLU A 67 -2.30 7.88 -7.45
CA GLU A 67 -2.75 8.56 -6.23
C GLU A 67 -2.35 7.82 -4.95
N LEU A 68 -2.41 6.48 -4.96
CA LEU A 68 -1.93 5.65 -3.85
C LEU A 68 -0.42 5.82 -3.65
N ASP A 69 0.36 5.77 -4.73
CA ASP A 69 1.82 5.91 -4.64
C ASP A 69 2.23 7.32 -4.18
N ALA A 70 1.58 8.36 -4.69
CA ALA A 70 1.78 9.74 -4.24
C ALA A 70 1.40 9.95 -2.76
N LEU A 71 0.33 9.31 -2.29
CA LEU A 71 -0.03 9.32 -0.86
C LEU A 71 1.07 8.65 -0.02
N LEU A 72 1.60 7.53 -0.45
CA LEU A 72 2.67 6.84 0.28
C LEU A 72 3.95 7.69 0.33
N ASP A 73 4.26 8.43 -0.73
CA ASP A 73 5.36 9.40 -0.74
C ASP A 73 5.13 10.52 0.28
N ASP A 74 3.96 11.16 0.30
CA ASP A 74 3.60 12.20 1.30
C ASP A 74 3.74 11.67 2.75
N LEU A 75 3.37 10.41 2.99
CA LEU A 75 3.51 9.78 4.31
C LEU A 75 4.97 9.53 4.69
N ILE A 76 5.84 9.22 3.73
CA ILE A 76 7.29 9.07 3.96
C ILE A 76 7.91 10.44 4.22
N GLU A 77 7.60 11.44 3.41
CA GLU A 77 8.12 12.81 3.54
C GLU A 77 7.74 13.43 4.89
N ARG A 78 6.51 13.19 5.38
CA ARG A 78 6.06 13.60 6.72
C ARG A 78 6.67 12.77 7.85
N GLY A 79 7.41 11.72 7.53
CA GLY A 79 8.01 10.80 8.50
C GLY A 79 7.01 9.87 9.19
N TRP A 80 5.75 9.80 8.74
CA TRP A 80 4.72 8.92 9.30
C TRP A 80 4.91 7.46 8.87
N LEU A 81 5.49 7.24 7.69
CA LEU A 81 5.84 5.92 7.17
C LEU A 81 7.37 5.77 7.10
N SER A 82 7.91 4.62 7.55
CA SER A 82 9.36 4.37 7.51
C SER A 82 9.69 2.89 7.46
N ASP A 83 10.30 2.46 6.35
CA ASP A 83 10.79 1.09 6.20
C ASP A 83 11.81 0.72 7.27
N ARG A 84 12.66 1.68 7.68
CA ARG A 84 13.64 1.48 8.75
C ARG A 84 12.96 1.16 10.08
N ARG A 85 11.95 1.93 10.49
CA ARG A 85 11.24 1.67 11.76
C ARG A 85 10.49 0.35 11.73
N ALA A 86 9.87 0.02 10.60
CA ALA A 86 9.25 -1.28 10.39
C ALA A 86 10.27 -2.43 10.48
N ALA A 87 11.45 -2.27 9.90
CA ALA A 87 12.54 -3.24 9.98
C ALA A 87 13.00 -3.47 11.42
N THR A 88 13.23 -2.37 12.15
CA THR A 88 13.63 -2.40 13.57
C THR A 88 12.58 -3.12 14.42
N GLN A 89 11.30 -2.77 14.26
CA GLN A 89 10.22 -3.44 14.99
C GLN A 89 10.18 -4.95 14.71
N LEU A 90 10.32 -5.36 13.44
CA LEU A 90 10.32 -6.77 13.07
C LEU A 90 11.54 -7.50 13.62
N LEU A 91 12.73 -6.92 13.52
CA LEU A 91 13.95 -7.48 14.07
C LEU A 91 13.82 -7.71 15.58
N HIS A 92 13.34 -6.71 16.33
CA HIS A 92 13.12 -6.85 17.77
C HIS A 92 12.10 -7.94 18.10
N ALA A 93 11.03 -8.07 17.32
CA ALA A 93 10.01 -9.10 17.52
C ALA A 93 10.50 -10.52 17.21
N ARG A 94 11.47 -10.67 16.29
CA ARG A 94 11.89 -11.98 15.76
C ARG A 94 13.25 -12.47 16.29
N ARG A 95 14.15 -11.59 16.74
CA ARG A 95 15.53 -11.91 17.17
C ARG A 95 15.64 -12.95 18.29
N GLY A 96 14.61 -13.10 19.13
CA GLY A 96 14.58 -14.09 20.22
C GLY A 96 14.12 -15.48 19.82
N ARG A 97 13.54 -15.65 18.62
CA ARG A 97 12.92 -16.92 18.16
C ARG A 97 13.48 -17.42 16.84
N PHE A 98 14.03 -16.54 16.01
CA PHE A 98 14.45 -16.89 14.65
C PHE A 98 15.87 -16.39 14.39
N GLY A 99 16.62 -17.16 13.61
CA GLY A 99 17.96 -16.78 13.17
C GLY A 99 17.93 -15.71 12.07
N THR A 100 19.08 -15.07 11.83
CA THR A 100 19.26 -13.94 10.89
C THR A 100 18.75 -14.24 9.48
N GLN A 101 18.95 -15.46 8.95
CA GLN A 101 18.47 -15.83 7.62
C GLN A 101 16.94 -15.79 7.50
N ARG A 102 16.22 -16.22 8.54
CA ARG A 102 14.76 -16.19 8.51
C ARG A 102 14.21 -14.78 8.68
N ILE A 103 14.88 -13.96 9.50
CA ILE A 103 14.52 -12.54 9.68
C ILE A 103 14.74 -11.75 8.38
N THR A 104 15.88 -11.94 7.73
CA THR A 104 16.19 -11.29 6.43
C THR A 104 15.22 -11.71 5.34
N HIS A 105 14.82 -12.98 5.29
CA HIS A 105 13.77 -13.45 4.39
C HIS A 105 12.43 -12.74 4.65
N GLU A 106 12.01 -12.61 5.90
CA GLU A 106 10.76 -11.92 6.26
C GLU A 106 10.79 -10.43 5.94
N LEU A 107 11.94 -9.75 6.14
CA LEU A 107 12.13 -8.36 5.73
C LEU A 107 11.96 -8.18 4.22
N ARG A 108 12.57 -9.05 3.42
CA ARG A 108 12.42 -9.04 1.96
C ARG A 108 10.98 -9.30 1.51
N GLN A 109 10.29 -10.25 2.14
CA GLN A 109 8.87 -10.50 1.85
C GLN A 109 7.99 -9.28 2.13
N LYS A 110 8.37 -8.45 3.09
CA LYS A 110 7.69 -7.17 3.41
C LYS A 110 8.16 -5.99 2.56
N GLY A 111 8.99 -6.24 1.54
CA GLY A 111 9.54 -5.22 0.67
C GLY A 111 10.46 -4.22 1.38
N ILE A 112 11.03 -4.59 2.52
CA ILE A 112 11.99 -3.76 3.26
C ILE A 112 13.38 -4.08 2.71
N PRO A 113 14.07 -3.13 2.05
CA PRO A 113 15.45 -3.33 1.62
C PRO A 113 16.38 -3.46 2.83
N LEU A 114 17.36 -4.36 2.73
CA LEU A 114 18.40 -4.61 3.73
C LEU A 114 19.60 -3.68 3.52
#